data_AF-A0A7C1YPW3-F1
#
_entry.id   AF-A0A7C1YPW3-F1
#
_cell.length_a   1.000
_cell.length_b   1.000
_cell.length_c   1.000
_cell.angle_alpha   90.00
_cell.angle_beta   90.00
_cell.angle_gamma   90.00
#
_symmetry.space_group_name_H-M   'P 1'
#
loop_
_entity.id
_entity.type
_entity.pdbx_description
1 polymer ?
#
loop_
_entity_poly.entity_id
_entity_poly.type
_entity_poly.pdbx_seq_one_letter_code
_entity_poly.pdbx_strand_id
1 'polypeptide(L)'
;MAKILIIDSTEGKRTPFLRGILTRSLQAAGLPFEEAFGMASKIRQELADTPEITTSELRKMVTRHLNQTYGEATARRYQTPSRAPATILVERTNQQATPFSRGELRRSLECCGLPEEEAMLIVAEIYNHLVGKGIAKISSAELGLMTYRYLRRELGPDAAKRYLVWADYRHGNRPLLILIGGAPGCGKSTLATELATRLDIVRTQSTDMLREVMRVMLPSRLLPVLHTSSFDAWKALPAPVESLTDRNSLLADGYRTQAELLSVAAEAVIQRALKERVSLILEGVHVNPGFLENIPKEADAIIVPVMLAVMDPDLLRQRYKGRGQQAPNRRAERYLENFDAIWRLQSILLSEAERTGVRIVTNDNREKAIQEVMETTINALTQDFSGTPEEVFV
;
A
#
# COMPACT_ATOMS: atom_id res chain seq x y z
N MET A 1 6.64 0.09 -47.33
CA MET A 1 8.01 0.31 -46.80
C MET A 1 8.51 -0.99 -46.23
N ALA A 2 9.65 -1.50 -46.70
CA ALA A 2 10.25 -2.73 -46.18
C ALA A 2 10.63 -2.55 -44.69
N LYS A 3 10.40 -3.57 -43.86
CA LYS A 3 10.83 -3.57 -42.47
C LYS A 3 12.31 -3.98 -42.45
N ILE A 4 13.19 -3.05 -42.09
CA ILE A 4 14.62 -3.32 -41.88
C ILE A 4 14.74 -4.20 -40.62
N LEU A 5 15.41 -5.34 -40.72
CA LEU A 5 15.62 -6.27 -39.62
C LEU A 5 17.08 -6.22 -39.13
N ILE A 6 17.26 -6.12 -37.82
CA ILE A 6 18.54 -6.23 -37.13
C ILE A 6 18.71 -7.67 -36.67
N ILE A 7 19.79 -8.31 -37.07
CA ILE A 7 20.16 -9.66 -36.67
C ILE A 7 21.17 -9.58 -35.52
N ASP A 8 20.78 -10.10 -34.36
CA ASP A 8 21.70 -10.26 -33.24
C ASP A 8 22.61 -11.48 -33.48
N SER A 9 23.91 -11.23 -33.66
CA SER A 9 24.92 -12.26 -33.95
C SER A 9 25.13 -13.26 -32.81
N THR A 10 24.69 -12.96 -31.58
CA THR A 10 24.83 -13.87 -30.42
C THR A 10 23.60 -14.72 -30.12
N GLU A 11 22.39 -14.25 -30.48
CA GLU A 11 21.12 -14.95 -30.17
C GLU A 11 20.32 -15.37 -31.42
N GLY A 12 20.74 -14.99 -32.64
CA GLY A 12 20.02 -15.27 -33.89
C GLY A 12 18.65 -14.57 -33.99
N LYS A 13 18.35 -13.67 -33.05
CA LYS A 13 17.06 -12.98 -32.91
C LYS A 13 16.96 -11.85 -33.93
N ARG A 14 15.86 -11.83 -34.69
CA ARG A 14 15.56 -10.77 -35.68
C ARG A 14 14.64 -9.73 -35.04
N THR A 15 15.13 -8.51 -34.88
CA THR A 15 14.35 -7.40 -34.32
C THR A 15 14.18 -6.29 -35.36
N PRO A 16 13.03 -5.63 -35.46
CA PRO A 16 12.87 -4.52 -36.39
C PRO A 16 13.73 -3.33 -35.98
N PHE A 17 14.35 -2.66 -36.95
CA PHE A 17 15.05 -1.41 -36.70
C PHE A 17 14.05 -0.34 -36.23
N LEU A 18 14.21 0.10 -34.99
CA LEU A 18 13.40 1.17 -34.40
C LEU A 18 14.26 2.41 -34.19
N ARG A 19 13.94 3.46 -34.94
CA ARG A 19 14.63 4.77 -34.85
C ARG A 19 14.72 5.28 -33.41
N GLY A 20 13.66 5.13 -32.63
CA GLY A 20 13.62 5.59 -31.24
C GLY A 20 14.60 4.88 -30.31
N ILE A 21 14.96 3.62 -30.58
CA ILE A 21 15.96 2.88 -29.81
C ILE A 21 17.35 3.44 -30.11
N LEU A 22 17.67 3.66 -31.38
CA LEU A 22 18.95 4.25 -31.79
C LEU A 22 19.11 5.67 -31.25
N THR A 23 18.05 6.49 -31.30
CA THR A 23 18.07 7.84 -30.73
C THR A 23 18.39 7.83 -29.23
N ARG A 24 17.75 6.95 -28.43
CA ARG A 24 18.10 6.81 -27.00
C ARG A 24 19.54 6.36 -26.78
N SER A 25 20.03 5.43 -27.60
CA SER A 25 21.42 4.95 -27.49
C SER A 25 22.44 6.05 -27.81
N LEU A 26 22.14 6.94 -28.75
CA LEU A 26 22.97 8.10 -29.09
C LEU A 26 22.91 9.18 -28.00
N GLN A 27 21.74 9.41 -27.40
CA GLN A 27 21.62 10.30 -26.24
C GLN A 27 22.41 9.78 -25.04
N ALA A 28 22.43 8.47 -24.80
CA ALA A 28 23.24 7.83 -23.75
C ALA A 28 24.76 7.97 -23.99
N ALA A 29 25.18 8.21 -25.24
CA ALA A 29 26.57 8.54 -25.58
C ALA A 29 26.90 10.04 -25.43
N GLY A 30 25.91 10.86 -25.04
CA GLY A 30 26.08 12.28 -24.73
C GLY A 30 25.57 13.24 -25.80
N LEU A 31 24.85 12.78 -26.83
CA LEU A 31 24.26 13.67 -27.84
C LEU A 31 22.94 14.31 -27.35
N PRO A 32 22.70 15.60 -27.64
CA PRO A 32 21.37 16.21 -27.51
C PRO A 32 20.31 15.48 -28.34
N PHE A 33 19.04 15.58 -27.93
CA PHE A 33 17.93 14.87 -28.58
C PHE A 33 17.82 15.17 -30.08
N GLU A 34 17.88 16.43 -30.49
CA GLU A 34 17.73 16.82 -31.90
C GLU A 34 18.83 16.22 -32.78
N GLU A 35 20.08 16.24 -32.31
CA GLU A 35 21.23 15.66 -33.00
C GLU A 35 21.13 14.13 -33.07
N ALA A 36 20.76 13.49 -31.97
CA ALA A 36 20.54 12.05 -31.90
C ALA A 36 19.38 11.59 -32.81
N PHE A 37 18.31 12.37 -32.91
CA PHE A 37 17.16 12.10 -33.78
C PHE A 37 17.52 12.30 -35.26
N GLY A 38 18.25 13.37 -35.58
CA GLY A 38 18.76 13.65 -36.92
C GLY A 38 19.67 12.53 -37.41
N MET A 39 20.63 12.11 -36.58
CA MET A 39 21.55 11.01 -36.89
C MET A 39 20.83 9.67 -37.09
N ALA A 40 19.89 9.33 -36.19
CA ALA A 40 19.11 8.10 -36.33
C ALA A 40 18.20 8.11 -37.58
N SER A 41 17.75 9.29 -38.03
CA SER A 41 16.98 9.44 -39.27
C SER A 41 17.85 9.27 -40.51
N LYS A 42 19.07 9.82 -40.52
CA LYS A 42 20.05 9.62 -41.60
C LYS A 42 20.40 8.14 -41.77
N ILE A 43 20.73 7.47 -40.67
CA ILE A 43 21.06 6.03 -40.67
C ILE A 43 19.87 5.20 -41.17
N ARG A 44 18.63 5.55 -40.79
CA ARG A 44 17.44 4.88 -41.31
C ARG A 44 17.27 5.06 -42.82
N GLN A 45 17.58 6.24 -43.34
CA GLN A 45 17.46 6.55 -44.76
C GLN A 45 18.51 5.79 -45.59
N GLU A 46 19.73 5.68 -45.08
CA GLU A 46 20.79 4.88 -45.69
C GLU A 46 20.52 3.37 -45.64
N LEU A 47 19.72 2.90 -44.68
CA LEU A 47 19.30 1.50 -44.58
C LEU A 47 17.99 1.20 -45.34
N ALA A 48 17.43 2.15 -46.09
CA ALA A 48 16.14 1.97 -46.76
C ALA A 48 16.16 0.82 -47.79
N ASP A 49 17.31 0.58 -48.43
CA ASP A 49 17.50 -0.46 -49.44
C ASP A 49 18.11 -1.76 -48.88
N THR A 50 18.37 -1.80 -47.56
CA THR A 50 19.02 -2.92 -46.88
C THR A 50 18.00 -3.66 -46.02
N PRO A 51 17.49 -4.84 -46.45
CA PRO A 51 16.43 -5.54 -45.74
C PRO A 51 16.90 -6.12 -44.39
N GLU A 52 18.17 -6.55 -44.29
CA GLU A 52 18.74 -7.14 -43.08
C GLU A 52 20.15 -6.57 -42.82
N ILE A 53 20.45 -6.25 -41.55
CA ILE A 53 21.77 -5.79 -41.11
C ILE A 53 22.13 -6.44 -39.76
N THR A 54 23.39 -6.81 -39.54
CA THR A 54 23.81 -7.33 -38.23
C THR A 54 24.01 -6.21 -37.21
N THR A 55 23.87 -6.52 -35.93
CA THR A 55 24.16 -5.56 -34.84
C THR A 55 25.59 -4.99 -34.94
N SER A 56 26.58 -5.81 -35.36
CA SER A 56 27.96 -5.34 -35.54
C SER A 56 28.12 -4.36 -36.71
N GLU A 57 27.43 -4.59 -37.83
CA GLU A 57 27.51 -3.72 -39.01
C GLU A 57 26.81 -2.39 -38.76
N LEU A 58 25.63 -2.43 -38.14
CA LEU A 58 24.91 -1.24 -37.71
C LEU A 58 25.78 -0.39 -36.78
N ARG A 59 26.46 -1.02 -35.82
CA ARG A 59 27.34 -0.31 -34.88
C ARG A 59 28.55 0.33 -35.55
N LYS A 60 29.17 -0.35 -36.52
CA LYS A 60 30.27 0.20 -37.35
C LYS A 60 29.80 1.40 -38.17
N MET A 61 28.62 1.30 -38.78
CA MET A 61 28.02 2.38 -39.56
C MET A 61 27.73 3.61 -38.69
N VAL A 62 27.11 3.43 -37.52
CA VAL A 62 26.82 4.52 -36.58
C VAL A 62 28.11 5.19 -36.11
N THR A 63 29.13 4.39 -35.79
CA THR A 63 30.44 4.94 -35.37
C THR A 63 31.09 5.76 -36.48
N ARG A 64 31.05 5.29 -37.73
CA ARG A 64 31.61 6.03 -38.87
C ARG A 64 30.97 7.41 -38.99
N HIS A 65 29.65 7.49 -38.88
CA HIS A 65 28.91 8.75 -38.92
C HIS A 65 29.20 9.66 -37.72
N LEU A 66 29.32 9.07 -36.53
CA LEU A 66 29.71 9.81 -35.31
C LEU A 66 31.11 10.40 -35.42
N ASN A 67 32.07 9.64 -35.94
CA ASN A 67 33.44 10.12 -36.18
C ASN A 67 33.48 11.29 -37.16
N GLN A 68 32.68 11.22 -38.24
CA GLN A 68 32.65 12.25 -39.28
C GLN A 68 31.95 13.54 -38.82
N THR A 69 30.92 13.45 -37.98
CA THR A 69 30.07 14.60 -37.63
C THR A 69 30.40 15.22 -36.27
N TYR A 70 30.78 14.40 -35.29
CA TYR A 70 30.91 14.81 -33.88
C TYR A 70 32.27 14.46 -33.26
N GLY A 71 33.22 13.98 -34.07
CA GLY A 71 34.59 13.66 -33.67
C GLY A 71 34.77 12.33 -32.93
N GLU A 72 36.04 11.97 -32.71
CA GLU A 72 36.45 10.67 -32.18
C GLU A 72 36.02 10.44 -30.72
N ALA A 73 35.88 11.51 -29.93
CA ALA A 73 35.47 11.43 -28.52
C ALA A 73 34.03 10.90 -28.36
N THR A 74 33.10 11.37 -29.19
CA THR A 74 31.68 10.97 -29.17
C THR A 74 31.50 9.54 -29.68
N ALA A 75 32.23 9.18 -30.74
CA ALA A 75 32.26 7.82 -31.25
C ALA A 75 32.84 6.83 -30.24
N ARG A 76 33.92 7.21 -29.53
CA ARG A 76 34.46 6.40 -28.42
C ARG A 76 33.46 6.24 -27.29
N ARG A 77 32.66 7.25 -26.93
CA ARG A 77 31.59 7.14 -25.91
C ARG A 77 30.42 6.25 -26.32
N TYR A 78 30.15 6.13 -27.62
CA TYR A 78 29.15 5.21 -28.17
C TYR A 78 29.69 3.76 -28.30
N GLN A 79 30.98 3.62 -28.61
CA GLN A 79 31.66 2.32 -28.70
C GLN A 79 31.97 1.72 -27.33
N THR A 80 32.44 2.56 -26.41
CA THR A 80 32.50 2.20 -25.00
C THR A 80 31.06 2.00 -24.60
N PRO A 81 30.64 0.82 -24.12
CA PRO A 81 29.37 0.77 -23.46
C PRO A 81 29.50 1.74 -22.29
N SER A 82 28.84 2.91 -22.37
CA SER A 82 28.24 3.48 -21.18
C SER A 82 27.49 2.30 -20.60
N ARG A 83 28.09 1.63 -19.60
CA ARG A 83 27.36 0.70 -18.76
C ARG A 83 26.29 1.61 -18.18
N ALA A 84 25.13 1.67 -18.84
CA ALA A 84 23.90 1.88 -18.13
C ALA A 84 24.06 1.01 -16.88
N PRO A 85 24.04 1.60 -15.67
CA PRO A 85 24.41 0.87 -14.46
C PRO A 85 23.71 -0.47 -14.55
N ALA A 86 24.50 -1.55 -14.57
CA ALA A 86 24.01 -2.87 -14.93
C ALA A 86 22.72 -3.08 -14.16
N THR A 87 21.59 -3.24 -14.87
CA THR A 87 20.29 -3.36 -14.22
C THR A 87 20.41 -4.51 -13.26
N ILE A 88 20.46 -4.21 -11.95
CA ILE A 88 20.65 -5.23 -10.92
C ILE A 88 19.42 -6.11 -10.99
N LEU A 89 19.60 -7.39 -11.25
CA LEU A 89 18.51 -8.35 -11.31
C LEU A 89 18.36 -9.02 -9.94
N VAL A 90 17.13 -9.04 -9.43
CA VAL A 90 16.77 -9.75 -8.21
C VAL A 90 16.15 -11.09 -8.61
N GLU A 91 16.79 -12.18 -8.21
CA GLU A 91 16.30 -13.55 -8.44
C GLU A 91 15.42 -13.96 -7.26
N ARG A 92 14.14 -14.20 -7.52
CA ARG A 92 13.20 -14.79 -6.55
C ARG A 92 13.13 -16.29 -6.81
N THR A 93 13.09 -17.08 -5.74
CA THR A 93 12.97 -18.54 -5.82
C THR A 93 11.78 -18.90 -6.71
N ASN A 94 12.03 -19.65 -7.79
CA ASN A 94 11.02 -20.10 -8.77
C ASN A 94 10.31 -19.00 -9.60
N GLN A 95 10.89 -17.80 -9.73
CA GLN A 95 10.34 -16.73 -10.61
C GLN A 95 11.40 -16.16 -11.56
N GLN A 96 10.95 -15.46 -12.61
CA GLN A 96 11.84 -14.70 -13.49
C GLN A 96 12.56 -13.61 -12.71
N ALA A 97 13.83 -13.41 -13.01
CA ALA A 97 14.63 -12.35 -12.42
C ALA A 97 14.03 -10.97 -12.79
N THR A 98 13.67 -10.18 -11.79
CA THR A 98 13.09 -8.85 -11.97
C THR A 98 14.13 -7.77 -11.70
N PRO A 99 14.09 -6.62 -12.38
CA PRO A 99 14.93 -5.49 -12.03
C PRO A 99 14.76 -5.08 -10.57
N PHE A 100 15.86 -4.73 -9.89
CA PHE A 100 15.84 -4.18 -8.54
C PHE A 100 15.01 -2.91 -8.51
N SER A 101 13.91 -2.95 -7.76
CA SER A 101 13.00 -1.82 -7.60
C SER A 101 13.28 -1.11 -6.28
N ARG A 102 13.89 0.08 -6.37
CA ARG A 102 14.07 0.98 -5.22
C ARG A 102 12.74 1.26 -4.51
N GLY A 103 11.66 1.41 -5.27
CA GLY A 103 10.33 1.68 -4.73
C GLY A 103 9.70 0.48 -4.01
N GLU A 104 10.02 -0.76 -4.39
CA GLU A 104 9.57 -1.95 -3.65
C GLU A 104 10.31 -2.08 -2.32
N LEU A 105 11.63 -1.93 -2.33
CA LEU A 105 12.41 -1.99 -1.09
C LEU A 105 12.01 -0.86 -0.13
N ARG A 106 11.83 0.36 -0.65
CA ARG A 106 11.36 1.51 0.13
C ARG A 106 10.00 1.22 0.79
N ARG A 107 9.01 0.76 0.01
CA ARG A 107 7.68 0.39 0.54
C ARG A 107 7.77 -0.72 1.59
N SER A 108 8.65 -1.70 1.41
CA SER A 108 8.88 -2.74 2.40
C SER A 108 9.40 -2.16 3.72
N LEU A 109 10.34 -1.21 3.68
CA LEU A 109 10.86 -0.54 4.88
C LEU A 109 9.80 0.35 5.53
N GLU A 110 9.02 1.08 4.73
CA GLU A 110 7.88 1.88 5.20
C GLU A 110 6.83 1.00 5.91
N CYS A 111 6.62 -0.24 5.45
CA CYS A 111 5.72 -1.19 6.11
C CYS A 111 6.27 -1.71 7.45
N CYS A 112 7.58 -1.62 7.68
CA CYS A 112 8.20 -1.98 8.96
C CYS A 112 8.09 -0.84 9.99
N GLY A 113 7.40 0.25 9.64
CA GLY A 113 7.25 1.45 10.46
C GLY A 113 8.45 2.39 10.39
N LEU A 114 9.22 2.37 9.30
CA LEU A 114 10.21 3.42 9.03
C LEU A 114 9.53 4.64 8.36
N PRO A 115 9.93 5.87 8.71
CA PRO A 115 9.54 7.07 7.97
C PRO A 115 10.02 7.01 6.51
N GLU A 116 9.30 7.68 5.60
CA GLU A 116 9.63 7.67 4.17
C GLU A 116 11.05 8.20 3.90
N GLU A 117 11.47 9.29 4.57
CA GLU A 117 12.80 9.88 4.39
C GLU A 117 13.92 8.89 4.78
N GLU A 118 13.80 8.24 5.94
CA GLU A 118 14.75 7.23 6.41
C GLU A 118 14.80 6.02 5.47
N ALA A 119 13.63 5.54 5.03
CA ALA A 119 13.53 4.44 4.08
C ALA A 119 14.22 4.79 2.75
N MET A 120 14.08 6.03 2.26
CA MET A 120 14.77 6.47 1.04
C MET A 120 16.30 6.48 1.19
N LEU A 121 16.82 6.95 2.33
CA LEU A 121 18.25 6.97 2.61
C LEU A 121 18.83 5.55 2.65
N ILE A 122 18.18 4.64 3.36
CA ILE A 122 18.60 3.23 3.45
C ILE A 122 18.60 2.57 2.06
N VAL A 123 17.55 2.79 1.27
CA VAL A 123 17.47 2.25 -0.09
C VAL A 123 18.56 2.81 -0.99
N ALA A 124 18.90 4.10 -0.84
CA ALA A 124 19.98 4.71 -1.58
C ALA A 124 21.33 4.04 -1.27
N GLU A 125 21.64 3.78 0.01
CA GLU A 125 22.92 3.16 0.37
C GLU A 125 22.99 1.69 0.03
N ILE A 126 21.89 0.94 0.15
CA ILE A 126 21.83 -0.42 -0.34
C ILE A 126 22.08 -0.45 -1.86
N TYR A 127 21.46 0.45 -2.61
CA TYR A 127 21.66 0.54 -4.06
C TYR A 127 23.10 0.93 -4.42
N ASN A 128 23.67 1.94 -3.77
CA ASN A 128 25.04 2.39 -3.98
C ASN A 128 26.05 1.28 -3.65
N HIS A 129 25.78 0.48 -2.60
CA HIS A 129 26.59 -0.68 -2.24
C HIS A 129 26.59 -1.74 -3.33
N LEU A 130 25.40 -2.06 -3.88
CA LEU A 130 25.26 -3.04 -4.96
C LEU A 130 25.99 -2.59 -6.23
N VAL A 131 25.82 -1.33 -6.62
CA VAL A 131 26.49 -0.74 -7.78
C VAL A 131 28.01 -0.67 -7.57
N GLY A 132 28.46 -0.23 -6.40
CA GLY A 132 29.89 -0.09 -6.07
C GLY A 132 30.63 -1.43 -6.08
N LYS A 133 29.96 -2.52 -5.68
CA LYS A 133 30.49 -3.89 -5.78
C LYS A 133 30.33 -4.53 -7.16
N GLY A 134 29.68 -3.86 -8.11
CA GLY A 134 29.43 -4.39 -9.46
C GLY A 134 28.50 -5.60 -9.46
N ILE A 135 27.60 -5.72 -8.48
CA ILE A 135 26.67 -6.84 -8.37
C ILE A 135 25.60 -6.70 -9.46
N ALA A 136 25.65 -7.57 -10.47
CA ALA A 136 24.66 -7.58 -11.56
C ALA A 136 23.41 -8.42 -11.23
N LYS A 137 23.55 -9.39 -10.33
CA LYS A 137 22.50 -10.32 -9.90
C LYS A 137 22.61 -10.57 -8.40
N ILE A 138 21.47 -10.60 -7.71
CA ILE A 138 21.37 -10.89 -6.27
C ILE A 138 20.10 -11.69 -6.01
N SER A 139 20.12 -12.64 -5.07
CA SER A 139 18.87 -13.32 -4.69
C SER A 139 18.00 -12.44 -3.78
N SER A 140 16.69 -12.71 -3.75
CA SER A 140 15.78 -12.01 -2.82
C SER A 140 16.16 -12.26 -1.35
N ALA A 141 16.65 -13.45 -1.03
CA ALA A 141 17.13 -13.83 0.31
C ALA A 141 18.39 -13.03 0.69
N GLU A 142 19.39 -12.96 -0.21
CA GLU A 142 20.62 -12.20 0.00
C GLU A 142 20.34 -10.70 0.19
N LEU A 143 19.43 -10.14 -0.63
CA LEU A 143 19.00 -8.75 -0.52
C LEU A 143 18.31 -8.48 0.83
N GLY A 144 17.44 -9.41 1.27
CA GLY A 144 16.77 -9.33 2.57
C GLY A 144 17.76 -9.37 3.73
N LEU A 145 18.67 -10.34 3.73
CA LEU A 145 19.71 -10.47 4.77
C LEU A 145 20.65 -9.26 4.81
N MET A 146 21.03 -8.72 3.65
CA MET A 146 21.83 -7.50 3.57
C MET A 146 21.07 -6.30 4.15
N THR A 147 19.79 -6.16 3.82
CA THR A 147 18.93 -5.10 4.36
C THR A 147 18.80 -5.22 5.88
N TYR A 148 18.55 -6.43 6.40
CA TYR A 148 18.49 -6.72 7.83
C TYR A 148 19.78 -6.31 8.56
N ARG A 149 20.96 -6.69 8.02
CA ARG A 149 22.26 -6.34 8.60
C ARG A 149 22.51 -4.83 8.57
N TYR A 150 22.11 -4.15 7.50
CA TYR A 150 22.22 -2.70 7.39
C TYR A 150 21.35 -2.00 8.45
N LEU A 151 20.07 -2.39 8.56
CA LEU A 151 19.15 -1.86 9.57
C LEU A 151 19.68 -2.07 10.99
N ARG A 152 20.22 -3.25 11.29
CA ARG A 152 20.77 -3.57 12.61
C ARG A 152 21.94 -2.67 12.98
N ARG A 153 22.76 -2.28 12.00
CA ARG A 153 23.93 -1.43 12.20
C ARG A 153 23.56 0.05 12.34
N GLU A 154 22.70 0.57 11.47
CA GLU A 154 22.38 2.01 11.42
C GLU A 154 21.26 2.42 12.37
N LEU A 155 20.21 1.60 12.50
CA LEU A 155 19.00 1.92 13.30
C LEU A 155 18.84 1.04 14.54
N GLY A 156 19.70 0.05 14.72
CA GLY A 156 19.71 -0.83 15.89
C GLY A 156 18.87 -2.11 15.76
N PRO A 157 18.88 -2.95 16.80
CA PRO A 157 18.31 -4.29 16.77
C PRO A 157 16.78 -4.30 16.61
N ASP A 158 16.07 -3.30 17.14
CA ASP A 158 14.60 -3.26 17.09
C ASP A 158 14.09 -3.01 15.66
N ALA A 159 14.71 -2.09 14.92
CA ALA A 159 14.37 -1.84 13.52
C ALA A 159 14.63 -3.08 12.65
N ALA A 160 15.76 -3.77 12.89
CA ALA A 160 16.08 -5.01 12.20
C ALA A 160 15.10 -6.13 12.54
N LYS A 161 14.66 -6.24 13.80
CA LYS A 161 13.64 -7.22 14.21
C LYS A 161 12.30 -6.95 13.53
N ARG A 162 11.85 -5.69 13.47
CA ARG A 162 10.61 -5.32 12.75
C ARG A 162 10.66 -5.72 11.27
N TYR A 163 11.80 -5.49 10.62
CA TYR A 163 12.02 -5.91 9.23
C TYR A 163 11.99 -7.43 9.05
N LEU A 164 12.62 -8.16 9.98
CA LEU A 164 12.63 -9.63 9.94
C LEU A 164 11.22 -10.22 10.09
N VAL A 165 10.44 -9.72 11.07
CA VAL A 165 9.05 -10.12 11.30
C VAL A 165 8.19 -9.82 10.07
N TRP A 166 8.37 -8.65 9.45
CA TRP A 166 7.64 -8.29 8.24
C TRP A 166 8.01 -9.17 7.04
N ALA A 167 9.29 -9.49 6.88
CA ALA A 167 9.77 -10.38 5.82
C ALA A 167 9.18 -11.80 5.98
N ASP A 168 9.19 -12.34 7.20
CA ASP A 168 8.58 -13.63 7.52
C ASP A 168 7.07 -13.65 7.18
N TYR A 169 6.33 -12.63 7.61
CA TYR A 169 4.92 -12.47 7.26
C TYR A 169 4.68 -12.46 5.75
N ARG A 170 5.54 -11.80 4.98
CA ARG A 170 5.43 -11.73 3.51
C ARG A 170 5.70 -13.07 2.82
N HIS A 171 6.46 -13.97 3.46
CA HIS A 171 6.65 -15.35 3.02
C HIS A 171 5.52 -16.27 3.50
N GLY A 172 4.86 -15.92 4.60
CA GLY A 172 3.68 -16.60 5.12
C GLY A 172 2.44 -16.41 4.24
N ASN A 173 1.57 -17.43 4.24
CA ASN A 173 0.25 -17.38 3.60
C ASN A 173 -0.89 -17.03 4.57
N ARG A 174 -0.55 -16.34 5.67
CA ARG A 174 -1.51 -15.94 6.71
C ARG A 174 -2.14 -14.60 6.32
N PRO A 175 -3.48 -14.50 6.21
CA PRO A 175 -4.13 -13.22 5.90
C PRO A 175 -4.01 -12.23 7.06
N LEU A 176 -3.86 -10.95 6.72
CA LEU A 176 -3.87 -9.83 7.66
C LEU A 176 -5.24 -9.13 7.64
N LEU A 177 -5.92 -9.14 8.78
CA LEU A 177 -7.21 -8.52 9.00
C LEU A 177 -7.02 -7.24 9.83
N ILE A 178 -7.13 -6.07 9.21
CA ILE A 178 -7.09 -4.78 9.90
C ILE A 178 -8.51 -4.28 10.13
N LEU A 179 -8.88 -4.11 11.39
CA LEU A 179 -10.25 -3.79 11.79
C LEU A 179 -10.27 -2.40 12.42
N ILE A 180 -10.82 -1.42 11.70
CA ILE A 180 -10.76 0.00 12.08
C ILE A 180 -12.13 0.47 12.57
N GLY A 181 -12.27 0.55 13.89
CA GLY A 181 -13.40 1.15 14.59
C GLY A 181 -13.31 2.66 14.72
N GLY A 182 -14.42 3.29 15.10
CA GLY A 182 -14.43 4.71 15.51
C GLY A 182 -15.68 5.46 15.07
N ALA A 183 -15.94 6.59 15.74
CA ALA A 183 -17.11 7.42 15.47
C ALA A 183 -17.10 8.02 14.04
N PRO A 184 -18.26 8.44 13.52
CA PRO A 184 -18.32 9.24 12.29
C PRO A 184 -17.34 10.43 12.34
N GLY A 185 -16.77 10.82 11.20
CA GLY A 185 -15.87 11.97 11.14
C GLY A 185 -14.41 11.74 11.58
N CYS A 186 -14.09 10.66 12.29
CA CYS A 186 -12.72 10.42 12.80
C CYS A 186 -11.66 10.11 11.72
N GLY A 187 -12.04 10.00 10.44
CA GLY A 187 -11.10 9.78 9.33
C GLY A 187 -10.83 8.32 8.96
N LYS A 188 -11.63 7.37 9.47
CA LYS A 188 -11.49 5.92 9.23
C LYS A 188 -11.27 5.54 7.76
N SER A 189 -12.18 5.91 6.86
CA SER A 189 -12.07 5.54 5.44
C SER A 189 -10.84 6.14 4.76
N THR A 190 -10.42 7.34 5.15
CA THR A 190 -9.18 7.96 4.65
C THR A 190 -7.95 7.18 5.12
N LEU A 191 -7.87 6.87 6.42
CA LEU A 191 -6.79 6.07 6.99
C LEU A 191 -6.75 4.66 6.37
N ALA A 192 -7.89 4.02 6.23
CA ALA A 192 -8.03 2.70 5.60
C ALA A 192 -7.54 2.68 4.15
N THR A 193 -7.79 3.75 3.39
CA THR A 193 -7.35 3.87 1.98
C THR A 193 -5.82 4.00 1.88
N GLU A 194 -5.23 4.76 2.78
CA GLU A 194 -3.77 4.96 2.85
C GLU A 194 -3.06 3.69 3.33
N LEU A 195 -3.60 3.03 4.34
CA LEU A 195 -3.13 1.72 4.80
C LEU A 195 -3.24 0.66 3.70
N ALA A 196 -4.38 0.60 2.98
CA ALA A 196 -4.56 -0.31 1.86
C ALA A 196 -3.49 -0.13 0.78
N THR A 197 -3.16 1.12 0.48
CA THR A 197 -2.11 1.47 -0.50
C THR A 197 -0.72 1.07 0.01
N ARG A 198 -0.41 1.35 1.28
CA ARG A 198 0.90 1.08 1.88
C ARG A 198 1.16 -0.42 2.04
N LEU A 199 0.15 -1.18 2.45
CA LEU A 199 0.21 -2.61 2.72
C LEU A 199 -0.13 -3.49 1.49
N ASP A 200 -0.48 -2.88 0.36
CA ASP A 200 -0.95 -3.57 -0.85
C ASP A 200 -2.18 -4.47 -0.61
N ILE A 201 -3.09 -4.01 0.25
CA ILE A 201 -4.34 -4.72 0.56
C ILE A 201 -5.44 -4.23 -0.38
N VAL A 202 -5.77 -5.04 -1.37
CA VAL A 202 -6.79 -4.72 -2.38
C VAL A 202 -8.21 -4.69 -1.80
N ARG A 203 -8.48 -5.49 -0.76
CA ARG A 203 -9.82 -5.68 -0.22
C ARG A 203 -10.06 -4.75 0.96
N THR A 204 -10.84 -3.71 0.72
CA THR A 204 -11.32 -2.78 1.73
C THR A 204 -12.85 -2.83 1.78
N GLN A 205 -13.43 -2.92 2.97
CA GLN A 205 -14.88 -2.98 3.18
C GLN A 205 -15.30 -1.99 4.27
N SER A 206 -16.47 -1.38 4.10
CA SER A 206 -17.03 -0.41 5.04
C SER A 206 -18.34 -0.93 5.64
N THR A 207 -18.49 -0.89 6.96
CA THR A 207 -19.75 -1.29 7.60
C THR A 207 -20.92 -0.39 7.20
N ASP A 208 -20.67 0.87 6.83
CA ASP A 208 -21.70 1.75 6.26
C ASP A 208 -22.19 1.26 4.89
N MET A 209 -21.30 0.69 4.07
CA MET A 209 -21.69 0.09 2.78
C MET A 209 -22.52 -1.18 3.00
N LEU A 210 -22.12 -2.03 3.96
CA LEU A 210 -22.89 -3.22 4.32
C LEU A 210 -24.29 -2.83 4.83
N ARG A 211 -24.37 -1.78 5.65
CA ARG A 211 -25.65 -1.22 6.11
C ARG A 211 -26.53 -0.75 4.96
N GLU A 212 -25.97 -0.08 3.96
CA GLU A 212 -26.71 0.39 2.79
C GLU A 212 -27.30 -0.78 1.99
N VAL A 213 -26.51 -1.84 1.76
CA VAL A 213 -27.00 -3.05 1.11
C VAL A 213 -28.13 -3.70 1.91
N MET A 214 -27.94 -3.87 3.23
CA MET A 214 -28.97 -4.45 4.10
C MET A 214 -30.25 -3.62 4.13
N ARG A 215 -30.14 -2.28 4.12
CA ARG A 215 -31.27 -1.35 4.09
C ARG A 215 -32.15 -1.51 2.85
N VAL A 216 -31.55 -1.82 1.70
CA VAL A 216 -32.29 -2.07 0.46
C VAL A 216 -33.08 -3.38 0.54
N MET A 217 -32.49 -4.41 1.16
CA MET A 217 -33.11 -5.73 1.28
C MET A 217 -34.16 -5.81 2.39
N LEU A 218 -33.99 -5.05 3.47
CA LEU A 218 -34.80 -5.13 4.68
C LEU A 218 -35.58 -3.82 4.87
N PRO A 219 -36.91 -3.80 4.63
CA PRO A 219 -37.74 -2.61 4.77
C PRO A 219 -37.68 -1.98 6.17
N SER A 220 -37.80 -0.65 6.22
CA SER A 220 -37.77 0.13 7.47
C SER A 220 -38.81 -0.32 8.49
N ARG A 221 -39.96 -0.83 8.04
CA ARG A 221 -41.00 -1.35 8.94
C ARG A 221 -40.57 -2.61 9.72
N LEU A 222 -39.63 -3.40 9.18
CA LEU A 222 -39.13 -4.61 9.84
C LEU A 222 -37.94 -4.31 10.75
N LEU A 223 -36.97 -3.53 10.26
CA LEU A 223 -35.77 -3.17 11.00
C LEU A 223 -35.50 -1.67 10.91
N PRO A 224 -36.27 -0.83 11.63
CA PRO A 224 -36.15 0.63 11.55
C PRO A 224 -34.75 1.13 11.92
N VAL A 225 -34.07 0.40 12.82
CA VAL A 225 -32.71 0.70 13.29
C VAL A 225 -31.68 0.71 12.16
N LEU A 226 -31.82 -0.10 11.10
CA LEU A 226 -30.90 -0.05 9.94
C LEU A 226 -31.11 1.23 9.10
N HIS A 227 -32.29 1.85 9.22
CA HIS A 227 -32.72 3.01 8.45
C HIS A 227 -32.32 4.35 9.09
N THR A 228 -31.74 4.34 10.29
CA THR A 228 -31.17 5.51 10.96
C THR A 228 -29.64 5.55 10.86
N SER A 229 -29.04 6.66 11.30
CA SER A 229 -27.59 6.71 11.57
C SER A 229 -27.26 6.07 12.93
N SER A 230 -26.01 5.67 13.15
CA SER A 230 -25.59 5.04 14.42
C SER A 230 -25.86 5.88 15.66
N PHE A 231 -25.68 7.19 15.58
CA PHE A 231 -25.98 8.14 16.66
C PHE A 231 -27.49 8.45 16.82
N ASP A 232 -28.33 8.01 15.88
CA ASP A 232 -29.80 8.20 15.87
C ASP A 232 -30.55 6.88 16.13
N ALA A 233 -29.85 5.74 16.22
CA ALA A 233 -30.44 4.41 16.30
C ALA A 233 -31.39 4.22 17.49
N TRP A 234 -31.13 4.91 18.60
CA TRP A 234 -31.97 4.90 19.78
C TRP A 234 -33.39 5.42 19.54
N LYS A 235 -33.60 6.30 18.55
CA LYS A 235 -34.94 6.82 18.17
C LYS A 235 -35.82 5.76 17.50
N ALA A 236 -35.21 4.68 17.02
CA ALA A 236 -35.85 3.61 16.27
C ALA A 236 -36.03 2.33 17.11
N LEU A 237 -35.68 2.37 18.40
CA LEU A 237 -35.93 1.26 19.32
C LEU A 237 -37.44 1.08 19.56
N PRO A 238 -37.93 -0.16 19.71
CA PRO A 238 -39.26 -0.41 20.26
C PRO A 238 -39.37 0.29 21.63
N ALA A 239 -40.56 0.81 21.94
CA ALA A 239 -40.82 1.74 23.06
C ALA A 239 -39.89 1.54 24.27
N PRO A 240 -39.26 2.63 24.79
CA PRO A 240 -38.27 2.51 25.85
C PRO A 240 -38.91 1.82 27.06
N VAL A 241 -38.27 0.75 27.53
CA VAL A 241 -38.58 0.18 28.84
C VAL A 241 -38.47 1.33 29.83
N GLU A 242 -39.48 1.50 30.69
CA GLU A 242 -39.61 2.60 31.66
C GLU A 242 -38.39 2.77 32.59
N SER A 243 -37.42 1.85 32.54
CA SER A 243 -36.13 1.88 33.26
C SER A 243 -35.02 2.72 32.61
N LEU A 244 -35.18 3.24 31.38
CA LEU A 244 -34.11 3.95 30.66
C LEU A 244 -34.33 5.48 30.68
N THR A 245 -34.10 6.11 31.84
CA THR A 245 -34.19 7.57 32.00
C THR A 245 -32.93 8.32 31.55
N ASP A 246 -31.80 7.63 31.36
CA ASP A 246 -30.54 8.25 30.94
C ASP A 246 -30.34 8.22 29.41
N ARG A 247 -30.02 9.40 28.86
CA ARG A 247 -29.80 9.63 27.42
C ARG A 247 -28.57 8.91 26.89
N ASN A 248 -27.54 8.67 27.70
CA ASN A 248 -26.36 7.92 27.26
C ASN A 248 -26.66 6.43 27.13
N SER A 249 -27.42 5.88 28.09
CA SER A 249 -27.87 4.49 28.07
C SER A 249 -28.73 4.20 26.82
N LEU A 250 -29.71 5.07 26.52
CA LEU A 250 -30.51 4.97 25.30
C LEU A 250 -29.66 5.00 24.02
N LEU A 251 -28.70 5.92 23.95
CA LEU A 251 -27.80 6.04 22.79
C LEU A 251 -26.92 4.79 22.63
N ALA A 252 -26.38 4.27 23.74
CA ALA A 252 -25.58 3.04 23.74
C ALA A 252 -26.41 1.83 23.29
N ASP A 253 -27.62 1.67 23.81
CA ASP A 253 -28.51 0.55 23.46
C ASP A 253 -28.94 0.59 22.00
N GLY A 254 -29.30 1.79 21.52
CA GLY A 254 -29.65 2.01 20.12
C GLY A 254 -28.50 1.65 19.19
N TYR A 255 -27.30 2.15 19.52
CA TYR A 255 -26.09 1.83 18.78
C TYR A 255 -25.77 0.33 18.81
N ARG A 256 -25.80 -0.31 19.98
CA ARG A 256 -25.49 -1.73 20.15
C ARG A 256 -26.45 -2.60 19.35
N THR A 257 -27.75 -2.32 19.41
CA THR A 257 -28.77 -3.00 18.60
C THR A 257 -28.47 -2.89 17.10
N GLN A 258 -28.06 -1.71 16.63
CA GLN A 258 -27.67 -1.54 15.21
C GLN A 258 -26.40 -2.33 14.89
N ALA A 259 -25.41 -2.31 15.76
CA ALA A 259 -24.13 -2.98 15.57
C ALA A 259 -24.28 -4.51 15.55
N GLU A 260 -25.11 -5.08 16.42
CA GLU A 260 -25.44 -6.52 16.45
C GLU A 260 -26.09 -6.97 15.13
N LEU A 261 -26.96 -6.16 14.53
CA LEU A 261 -27.54 -6.49 13.22
C LEU A 261 -26.47 -6.52 12.12
N LEU A 262 -25.51 -5.60 12.16
CA LEU A 262 -24.45 -5.53 11.15
C LEU A 262 -23.29 -6.49 11.41
N SER A 263 -23.13 -7.02 12.62
CA SER A 263 -22.07 -7.97 12.95
C SER A 263 -22.14 -9.19 12.04
N VAL A 264 -23.35 -9.69 11.75
CA VAL A 264 -23.57 -10.84 10.86
C VAL A 264 -22.99 -10.61 9.46
N ALA A 265 -23.23 -9.43 8.88
CA ALA A 265 -22.70 -9.10 7.56
C ALA A 265 -21.17 -8.90 7.60
N ALA A 266 -20.66 -8.27 8.65
CA ALA A 266 -19.23 -8.06 8.84
C ALA A 266 -18.47 -9.38 9.08
N GLU A 267 -19.03 -10.29 9.88
CA GLU A 267 -18.54 -11.65 10.11
C GLU A 267 -18.49 -12.42 8.80
N ALA A 268 -19.53 -12.37 7.97
CA ALA A 268 -19.52 -13.03 6.65
C ALA A 268 -18.39 -12.53 5.73
N VAL A 269 -18.10 -11.23 5.77
CA VAL A 269 -16.96 -10.64 5.03
C VAL A 269 -15.62 -11.16 5.56
N ILE A 270 -15.45 -11.22 6.87
CA ILE A 270 -14.24 -11.76 7.50
C ILE A 270 -14.06 -13.24 7.18
N GLN A 271 -15.10 -14.05 7.36
CA GLN A 271 -15.07 -15.49 7.06
C GLN A 271 -14.69 -15.77 5.61
N ARG A 272 -15.18 -14.95 4.68
CA ARG A 272 -14.79 -15.04 3.27
C ARG A 272 -13.32 -14.72 3.06
N ALA A 273 -12.80 -13.66 3.71
CA ALA A 273 -11.39 -13.30 3.61
C ALA A 273 -10.47 -14.40 4.18
N LEU A 274 -10.85 -14.99 5.32
CA LEU A 274 -10.16 -16.13 5.92
C LEU A 274 -10.16 -17.35 4.99
N LYS A 275 -11.34 -17.71 4.45
CA LYS A 275 -11.49 -18.85 3.52
C LYS A 275 -10.66 -18.69 2.26
N GLU A 276 -10.61 -17.48 1.71
CA GLU A 276 -9.85 -17.16 0.50
C GLU A 276 -8.37 -16.86 0.78
N ARG A 277 -7.93 -16.88 2.05
CA ARG A 277 -6.55 -16.56 2.51
C ARG A 277 -6.04 -15.23 1.95
N VAL A 278 -6.85 -14.20 2.08
CA VAL A 278 -6.55 -12.83 1.62
C VAL A 278 -6.67 -11.82 2.75
N SER A 279 -5.78 -10.83 2.73
CA SER A 279 -5.82 -9.71 3.66
C SER A 279 -7.04 -8.81 3.39
N LEU A 280 -7.57 -8.21 4.45
CA LEU A 280 -8.78 -7.39 4.44
C LEU A 280 -8.61 -6.20 5.39
N ILE A 281 -9.06 -5.03 4.95
CA ILE A 281 -9.34 -3.90 5.85
C ILE A 281 -10.85 -3.75 5.98
N LEU A 282 -11.38 -3.90 7.18
CA LEU A 282 -12.78 -3.63 7.49
C LEU A 282 -12.86 -2.38 8.37
N GLU A 283 -13.54 -1.34 7.90
CA GLU A 283 -13.67 -0.08 8.64
C GLU A 283 -15.13 0.27 8.93
N GLY A 284 -15.36 0.95 10.05
CA GLY A 284 -16.60 1.66 10.29
C GLY A 284 -17.01 1.73 11.75
N VAL A 285 -18.10 2.43 12.02
CA VAL A 285 -18.56 2.67 13.40
C VAL A 285 -19.02 1.38 14.10
N HIS A 286 -19.38 0.34 13.35
CA HIS A 286 -19.84 -0.94 13.88
C HIS A 286 -18.70 -1.94 14.14
N VAL A 287 -17.46 -1.60 13.76
CA VAL A 287 -16.26 -2.35 14.16
C VAL A 287 -15.93 -1.94 15.59
N ASN A 288 -16.67 -2.48 16.55
CA ASN A 288 -16.55 -2.17 17.97
C ASN A 288 -15.95 -3.35 18.75
N PRO A 289 -15.54 -3.13 20.01
CA PRO A 289 -14.97 -4.18 20.84
C PRO A 289 -15.86 -5.43 20.97
N GLY A 290 -17.18 -5.29 21.10
CA GLY A 290 -18.09 -6.43 21.18
C GLY A 290 -18.09 -7.29 19.91
N PHE A 291 -18.02 -6.67 18.73
CA PHE A 291 -17.87 -7.38 17.46
C PHE A 291 -16.56 -8.16 17.37
N LEU A 292 -15.47 -7.61 17.92
CA LEU A 292 -14.16 -8.26 17.88
C LEU A 292 -14.12 -9.57 18.69
N GLU A 293 -14.95 -9.68 19.73
CA GLU A 293 -15.08 -10.91 20.52
C GLU A 293 -15.68 -12.09 19.72
N ASN A 294 -16.44 -11.79 18.66
CA ASN A 294 -17.06 -12.80 17.78
C ASN A 294 -16.10 -13.37 16.74
N ILE A 295 -14.91 -12.79 16.58
CA ILE A 295 -13.94 -13.24 15.58
C ILE A 295 -13.26 -14.51 16.10
N PRO A 296 -13.20 -15.61 15.33
CA PRO A 296 -12.62 -16.86 15.80
C PRO A 296 -11.16 -16.66 16.22
N LYS A 297 -10.83 -17.02 17.46
CA LYS A 297 -9.48 -16.86 18.02
C LYS A 297 -8.51 -17.87 17.44
N GLU A 298 -9.01 -19.00 16.98
CA GLU A 298 -8.26 -20.08 16.33
C GLU A 298 -8.09 -19.85 14.83
N ALA A 299 -8.54 -18.71 14.29
CA ALA A 299 -8.32 -18.38 12.89
C ALA A 299 -6.82 -18.28 12.59
N ASP A 300 -6.34 -19.00 11.57
CA ASP A 300 -4.99 -18.87 11.06
C ASP A 300 -4.84 -17.54 10.28
N ALA A 301 -4.85 -16.43 11.01
CA ALA A 301 -4.82 -15.07 10.51
C ALA A 301 -4.23 -14.12 11.54
N ILE A 302 -3.74 -12.97 11.08
CA ILE A 302 -3.27 -11.90 11.96
C ILE A 302 -4.39 -10.87 12.07
N ILE A 303 -4.90 -10.64 13.28
CA ILE A 303 -6.02 -9.72 13.53
C ILE A 303 -5.50 -8.49 14.25
N VAL A 304 -5.70 -7.33 13.64
CA VAL A 304 -5.23 -6.03 14.15
C VAL A 304 -6.42 -5.10 14.37
N PRO A 305 -7.02 -5.10 15.57
CA PRO A 305 -8.09 -4.17 15.91
C PRO A 305 -7.55 -2.81 16.35
N VAL A 306 -8.13 -1.74 15.80
CA VAL A 306 -7.79 -0.35 16.13
C VAL A 306 -9.06 0.46 16.31
N MET A 307 -9.13 1.26 17.38
CA MET A 307 -10.18 2.24 17.60
C MET A 307 -9.68 3.65 17.27
N LEU A 308 -10.20 4.27 16.22
CA LEU A 308 -9.76 5.60 15.80
C LEU A 308 -10.52 6.71 16.52
N ALA A 309 -9.78 7.68 17.06
CA ALA A 309 -10.32 8.79 17.84
C ALA A 309 -9.91 10.16 17.26
N VAL A 310 -10.74 11.17 17.49
CA VAL A 310 -10.34 12.58 17.40
C VAL A 310 -10.62 13.22 18.74
N MET A 311 -9.56 13.68 19.41
CA MET A 311 -9.65 14.17 20.79
C MET A 311 -10.04 15.64 20.86
N ASP A 312 -9.83 16.39 19.77
CA ASP A 312 -10.24 17.79 19.65
C ASP A 312 -11.64 17.92 19.01
N PRO A 313 -12.65 18.41 19.77
CA PRO A 313 -14.00 18.59 19.25
C PRO A 313 -14.09 19.62 18.13
N ASP A 314 -13.24 20.66 18.13
CA ASP A 314 -13.25 21.69 17.10
C ASP A 314 -12.62 21.17 15.80
N LEU A 315 -11.55 20.38 15.90
CA LEU A 315 -11.01 19.63 14.77
C LEU A 315 -12.05 18.70 14.14
N LEU A 316 -12.83 18.00 14.97
CA LEU A 316 -13.91 17.12 14.47
C LEU A 316 -15.02 17.93 13.77
N ARG A 317 -15.43 19.08 14.32
CA ARG A 317 -16.38 20.01 13.67
C ARG A 317 -15.87 20.51 12.32
N GLN A 318 -14.59 20.88 12.24
CA GLN A 318 -13.95 21.31 10.99
C GLN A 318 -13.98 20.20 9.92
N ARG A 319 -13.71 18.95 10.32
CA ARG A 319 -13.78 17.79 9.41
C ARG A 319 -15.17 17.60 8.81
N TYR A 320 -16.24 17.83 9.57
CA TYR A 320 -17.60 17.77 9.04
C TYR A 320 -17.87 18.88 8.01
N LYS A 321 -17.43 20.11 8.30
CA LYS A 321 -17.55 21.23 7.36
C LYS A 321 -16.81 20.95 6.04
N GLY A 322 -15.58 20.44 6.11
CA GLY A 322 -14.78 20.08 4.93
C GLY A 322 -15.40 18.94 4.09
N ARG A 323 -16.02 17.94 4.74
CA ARG A 323 -16.72 16.85 4.04
C ARG A 323 -17.93 17.33 3.22
N GLY A 324 -18.66 18.34 3.70
CA GLY A 324 -19.79 18.93 2.97
C GLY A 324 -19.38 19.64 1.68
N GLN A 325 -18.16 20.17 1.63
CA GLN A 325 -17.62 20.86 0.44
C GLN A 325 -17.19 19.90 -0.67
N GLN A 326 -16.69 18.71 -0.31
CA GLN A 326 -16.23 17.70 -1.28
C GLN A 326 -17.35 16.76 -1.76
N ALA A 327 -18.48 16.68 -1.05
CA ALA A 327 -19.63 15.85 -1.39
C ALA A 327 -20.95 16.54 -1.00
N PRO A 328 -21.54 17.37 -1.89
CA PRO A 328 -22.66 18.26 -1.55
C PRO A 328 -23.95 17.55 -1.08
N ASN A 329 -24.14 16.27 -1.44
CA ASN A 329 -25.29 15.46 -0.96
C ASN A 329 -25.07 14.79 0.41
N ARG A 330 -23.86 14.84 1.00
CA ARG A 330 -23.58 14.34 2.36
C ARG A 330 -23.62 15.52 3.34
N ARG A 331 -24.83 15.82 3.80
CA ARG A 331 -25.19 17.01 4.63
C ARG A 331 -24.28 17.17 5.86
N ALA A 332 -23.27 18.03 5.76
CA ALA A 332 -22.42 18.44 6.88
C ALA A 332 -23.25 19.00 8.04
N GLU A 333 -24.34 19.70 7.73
CA GLU A 333 -25.33 20.24 8.67
C GLU A 333 -25.86 19.16 9.61
N ARG A 334 -26.24 18.00 9.08
CA ARG A 334 -26.77 16.89 9.90
C ARG A 334 -25.76 16.39 10.93
N TYR A 335 -24.48 16.31 10.58
CA TYR A 335 -23.43 15.89 11.53
C TYR A 335 -23.18 16.96 12.60
N LEU A 336 -23.28 18.24 12.24
CA LEU A 336 -23.12 19.36 13.17
C LEU A 336 -24.32 19.46 14.13
N GLU A 337 -25.55 19.28 13.65
CA GLU A 337 -26.77 19.24 14.46
C GLU A 337 -26.76 18.10 15.49
N ASN A 338 -26.13 16.98 15.14
CA ASN A 338 -26.05 15.79 16.00
C ASN A 338 -24.67 15.62 16.64
N PHE A 339 -23.86 16.69 16.70
CA PHE A 339 -22.48 16.62 17.20
C PHE A 339 -22.40 16.01 18.59
N ASP A 340 -23.26 16.44 19.52
CA ASP A 340 -23.25 15.94 20.91
C ASP A 340 -23.53 14.43 20.99
N ALA A 341 -24.44 13.93 20.15
CA ALA A 341 -24.74 12.50 20.10
C ALA A 341 -23.56 11.70 19.54
N ILE A 342 -22.88 12.24 18.51
CA ILE A 342 -21.69 11.63 17.92
C ILE A 342 -20.51 11.64 18.90
N TRP A 343 -20.32 12.75 19.62
CA TRP A 343 -19.27 12.87 20.62
C TRP A 343 -19.48 11.90 21.79
N ARG A 344 -20.71 11.76 22.27
CA ARG A 344 -21.08 10.75 23.27
C ARG A 344 -20.87 9.33 22.77
N LEU A 345 -21.23 9.04 21.52
CA LEU A 345 -20.96 7.75 20.90
C LEU A 345 -19.45 7.46 20.86
N GLN A 346 -18.64 8.44 20.51
CA GLN A 346 -17.18 8.31 20.57
C GLN A 346 -16.74 7.95 21.99
N SER A 347 -17.20 8.67 23.01
CA SER A 347 -16.86 8.37 24.41
C SER A 347 -17.19 6.93 24.79
N ILE A 348 -18.37 6.42 24.41
CA ILE A 348 -18.77 5.03 24.65
C ILE A 348 -17.79 4.05 23.98
N LEU A 349 -17.49 4.25 22.69
CA LEU A 349 -16.58 3.39 21.94
C LEU A 349 -15.15 3.39 22.51
N LEU A 350 -14.67 4.54 22.98
CA LEU A 350 -13.34 4.66 23.59
C LEU A 350 -13.30 3.97 24.96
N SER A 351 -14.32 4.17 25.81
CA SER A 351 -14.40 3.46 27.09
C SER A 351 -14.50 1.95 26.91
N GLU A 352 -15.22 1.47 25.89
CA GLU A 352 -15.27 0.05 25.57
C GLU A 352 -13.90 -0.46 25.07
N ALA A 353 -13.20 0.30 24.24
CA ALA A 353 -11.87 -0.05 23.73
C ALA A 353 -10.81 -0.13 24.84
N GLU A 354 -10.82 0.82 25.78
CA GLU A 354 -9.96 0.78 26.97
C GLU A 354 -10.22 -0.48 27.81
N ARG A 355 -11.50 -0.79 28.07
CA ARG A 355 -11.91 -1.95 28.88
C ARG A 355 -11.46 -3.28 28.28
N THR A 356 -11.45 -3.39 26.96
CA THR A 356 -11.10 -4.64 26.25
C THR A 356 -9.65 -4.68 25.74
N GLY A 357 -8.87 -3.61 25.96
CA GLY A 357 -7.48 -3.53 25.52
C GLY A 357 -7.30 -3.30 24.02
N VAL A 358 -8.34 -2.85 23.29
CA VAL A 358 -8.22 -2.47 21.88
C VAL A 358 -7.41 -1.18 21.78
N ARG A 359 -6.42 -1.15 20.89
CA ARG A 359 -5.54 0.01 20.72
C ARG A 359 -6.33 1.22 20.20
N ILE A 360 -6.37 2.29 20.99
CA ILE A 360 -6.94 3.59 20.58
C ILE A 360 -5.88 4.38 19.83
N VAL A 361 -6.13 4.83 18.61
CA VAL A 361 -5.21 5.67 17.82
C VAL A 361 -5.82 7.06 17.63
N THR A 362 -5.10 8.10 18.03
CA THR A 362 -5.53 9.49 17.85
C THR A 362 -5.19 9.97 16.45
N ASN A 363 -6.21 10.35 15.69
CA ASN A 363 -6.04 10.80 14.32
C ASN A 363 -6.06 12.32 14.22
N ASP A 364 -5.17 13.00 14.94
CA ASP A 364 -4.99 14.45 14.82
C ASP A 364 -3.98 14.78 13.70
N ASN A 365 -2.96 13.93 13.55
CA ASN A 365 -2.03 13.92 12.42
C ASN A 365 -2.11 12.56 11.72
N ARG A 366 -2.38 12.60 10.41
CA ARG A 366 -2.62 11.40 9.60
C ARG A 366 -1.40 10.47 9.53
N GLU A 367 -0.19 11.00 9.31
CA GLU A 367 1.02 10.18 9.19
C GLU A 367 1.34 9.48 10.52
N LYS A 368 1.21 10.22 11.63
CA LYS A 368 1.37 9.62 12.97
C LYS A 368 0.36 8.51 13.24
N ALA A 369 -0.90 8.72 12.88
CA ALA A 369 -1.94 7.70 13.03
C ALA A 369 -1.63 6.44 12.21
N ILE A 370 -1.13 6.61 10.98
CA ILE A 370 -0.68 5.47 10.14
C ILE A 370 0.47 4.75 10.83
N GLN A 371 1.48 5.48 11.29
CA GLN A 371 2.62 4.91 11.98
C GLN A 371 2.19 4.08 13.20
N GLU A 372 1.28 4.60 14.04
CA GLU A 372 0.77 3.87 15.20
C GLU A 372 0.01 2.59 14.81
N VAL A 373 -0.75 2.59 13.72
CA VAL A 373 -1.42 1.38 13.20
C VAL A 373 -0.40 0.38 12.66
N MET A 374 0.63 0.85 11.97
CA MET A 374 1.71 0.00 11.46
C MET A 374 2.51 -0.63 12.61
N GLU A 375 2.83 0.13 13.66
CA GLU A 375 3.45 -0.39 14.88
C GLU A 375 2.58 -1.44 15.56
N THR A 376 1.27 -1.19 15.66
CA THR A 376 0.30 -2.17 16.20
C THR A 376 0.27 -3.45 15.37
N THR A 377 0.35 -3.31 14.04
CA THR A 377 0.41 -4.44 13.10
C THR A 377 1.69 -5.26 13.30
N ILE A 378 2.84 -4.61 13.37
CA ILE A 378 4.13 -5.29 13.60
C ILE A 378 4.16 -5.97 14.97
N ASN A 379 3.58 -5.36 16.00
CA ASN A 379 3.47 -5.97 17.32
C ASN A 379 2.62 -7.25 17.28
N ALA A 380 1.49 -7.23 16.56
CA ALA A 380 0.67 -8.42 16.36
C ALA A 380 1.43 -9.53 15.60
N LEU A 381 2.16 -9.17 14.54
CA LEU A 381 3.00 -10.12 13.81
C LEU A 381 4.12 -10.71 14.67
N THR A 382 4.67 -9.93 15.60
CA THR A 382 5.77 -10.35 16.46
C THR A 382 5.35 -11.42 17.47
N GLN A 383 4.07 -11.46 17.88
CA GLN A 383 3.57 -12.45 18.85
C GLN A 383 3.71 -13.90 18.35
N ASP A 384 3.59 -14.10 17.04
CA ASP A 384 3.68 -15.41 16.41
C ASP A 384 5.07 -15.72 15.83
N PHE A 385 6.02 -14.77 15.95
CA PHE A 385 7.32 -14.87 15.31
C PHE A 385 8.38 -15.49 16.24
N SER A 386 8.98 -16.60 15.78
CA SER A 386 10.10 -17.27 16.47
C SER A 386 11.31 -17.52 15.57
N GLY A 387 11.27 -17.08 14.31
CA GLY A 387 12.27 -17.38 13.31
C GLY A 387 13.59 -16.62 13.49
N THR A 388 14.65 -17.18 12.93
CA THR A 388 15.97 -16.57 12.81
C THR A 388 16.15 -15.94 11.41
N PRO A 389 17.06 -14.95 11.26
CA PRO A 389 17.38 -14.40 9.94
C PRO A 389 17.72 -15.46 8.88
N GLU A 390 18.40 -16.52 9.31
CA GLU A 390 18.80 -17.64 8.46
C GLU A 390 17.61 -18.50 8.00
N GLU A 391 16.53 -18.57 8.78
CA GLU A 391 15.30 -19.30 8.42
C GLU A 391 14.38 -18.46 7.52
N VAL A 392 14.32 -17.15 7.72
CA VAL A 392 13.47 -16.24 6.94
C VAL A 392 14.05 -15.96 5.55
N PHE A 393 15.37 -15.91 5.42
CA PHE A 393 16.07 -15.57 4.18
C PHE A 393 16.80 -16.79 3.57
N VAL A 394 16.03 -17.83 3.18
CA VAL A 394 16.52 -19.06 2.50
C VAL A 394 16.32 -19.02 1.00
#